data_AF-F7PHT6-F1
#
_entry.id   AF-F7PHT6-F1
#
_cell.length_a   1.000
_cell.length_b   1.000
_cell.length_c   1.000
_cell.angle_alpha   90.00
_cell.angle_beta   90.00
_cell.angle_gamma   90.00
#
_symmetry.space_group_name_H-M   'P 1'
#
loop_
_entity.id
_entity.type
_entity.pdbx_description
1 polymer ?
#
loop_
_entity_poly.entity_id
_entity_poly.type
_entity_poly.pdbx_seq_one_letter_code
_entity_poly.pdbx_strand_id
1 'polypeptide(L)' 'MATKSFQLRCCPECGSDDRNRVGTDAVPGGTDWRYFECPSCGYEWRE' A
#
# COMPACT_ATOMS: atom_id res chain seq x y z
N MET A 1 -24.60 -7.05 0.15
CA MET A 1 -23.90 -5.90 0.78
C MET A 1 -22.42 -6.25 0.77
N ALA A 2 -21.65 -5.77 -0.21
CA ALA A 2 -20.22 -6.07 -0.33
C ALA A 2 -19.43 -5.11 0.56
N THR A 3 -18.75 -5.69 1.55
CA THR A 3 -17.96 -5.00 2.57
C THR A 3 -16.81 -4.21 1.95
N LYS A 4 -16.76 -2.92 2.31
CA LYS A 4 -15.74 -1.90 1.99
C LYS A 4 -14.31 -2.46 1.92
N SER A 5 -13.80 -2.71 0.72
CA SER A 5 -12.36 -2.94 0.46
C SER A 5 -11.64 -1.70 -0.07
N PHE A 6 -12.33 -0.56 -0.16
CA PHE A 6 -11.85 0.64 -0.89
C PHE A 6 -10.91 1.55 -0.11
N GLN A 7 -10.65 1.30 1.18
CA GLN A 7 -9.85 2.21 2.02
C GLN A 7 -8.34 1.95 1.94
N LEU A 8 -7.88 0.80 1.43
CA LEU A 8 -6.45 0.44 1.37
C LEU A 8 -5.74 0.85 0.06
N ARG A 9 -6.47 1.42 -0.90
CA ARG A 9 -5.89 1.84 -2.20
C ARG A 9 -5.32 3.25 -2.19
N CYS A 10 -5.76 4.10 -1.29
CA CYS A 10 -5.31 5.48 -1.23
C CYS A 10 -4.21 5.66 -0.18
N CYS A 11 -3.30 6.60 -0.43
CA CYS A 11 -2.33 7.05 0.55
C CYS A 11 -3.06 7.61 1.78
N PRO A 12 -2.75 7.14 3.00
CA PRO A 12 -3.43 7.61 4.20
C PRO A 12 -3.08 9.05 4.58
N GLU A 13 -1.94 9.58 4.12
CA GLU A 13 -1.50 10.94 4.44
C GLU A 13 -2.15 11.99 3.54
N CYS A 14 -2.10 11.78 2.22
CA CYS A 14 -2.56 12.78 1.25
C CYS A 14 -3.88 12.41 0.56
N GLY A 15 -4.39 11.20 0.77
CA GLY A 15 -5.62 10.70 0.13
C GLY A 15 -5.48 10.38 -1.35
N SER A 16 -4.27 10.50 -1.93
CA SER A 16 -4.02 10.17 -3.34
C SER A 16 -4.28 8.69 -3.60
N ASP A 17 -4.96 8.35 -4.69
CA ASP A 17 -5.16 6.96 -5.13
C ASP A 17 -3.94 6.37 -5.85
N ASP A 18 -2.94 7.21 -6.14
CA ASP A 18 -1.67 6.80 -6.70
C ASP A 18 -0.78 6.16 -5.63
N ARG A 19 -0.32 4.94 -5.95
CA ARG A 19 0.61 4.18 -5.13
C ARG A 19 1.58 3.42 -6.02
N ASN A 20 2.86 3.55 -5.72
CA ASN A 20 3.93 2.87 -6.42
C ASN A 20 4.44 1.72 -5.56
N ARG A 21 4.62 0.54 -6.15
CA ARG A 21 5.11 -0.62 -5.40
C ARG A 21 6.63 -0.51 -5.31
N VAL A 22 7.14 -0.18 -4.12
CA VAL A 22 8.57 0.06 -3.91
C VAL A 22 9.33 -1.18 -3.45
N GLY A 23 8.63 -2.18 -2.92
CA GLY A 23 9.28 -3.40 -2.44
C GLY A 23 8.35 -4.60 -2.37
N THR A 24 8.91 -5.75 -2.72
CA THR A 24 8.36 -7.06 -2.36
C THR A 24 9.42 -7.72 -1.49
N ASP A 25 9.33 -7.54 -0.18
CA ASP A 25 10.25 -8.24 0.70
C ASP A 25 9.73 -9.66 0.86
N ALA A 26 10.43 -10.61 0.22
CA ALA A 26 10.12 -12.01 0.35
C ALA A 26 10.60 -12.47 1.73
N VAL A 27 9.76 -12.27 2.75
CA VAL A 27 10.08 -12.75 4.10
C VAL A 27 10.07 -14.28 4.13
N PRO A 28 11.11 -14.91 4.70
CA PRO A 28 11.16 -16.36 4.88
C PRO A 28 10.06 -16.78 5.86
N GLY A 29 8.99 -17.37 5.33
CA GLY A 29 7.76 -17.68 6.08
C GLY A 29 6.46 -17.51 5.29
N GLY A 30 6.54 -16.98 4.06
CA GLY A 30 5.43 -17.03 3.09
C GLY A 30 4.36 -15.94 3.23
N THR A 31 4.59 -14.91 4.04
CA THR A 31 3.72 -13.73 4.08
C THR A 31 4.34 -12.64 3.19
N ASP A 32 3.91 -12.55 1.93
CA ASP A 32 4.39 -11.54 0.99
C ASP A 32 3.92 -10.14 1.47
N TRP A 33 4.77 -9.42 2.21
CA TRP A 33 4.46 -8.04 2.60
C TRP A 33 4.71 -7.12 1.41
N ARG A 34 3.68 -6.37 1.02
CA ARG A 34 3.77 -5.46 -0.12
C ARG A 34 3.96 -4.04 0.39
N TYR A 35 5.07 -3.43 0.00
CA TYR A 35 5.39 -2.05 0.33
C TYR A 35 4.95 -1.14 -0.81
N PHE A 36 4.24 -0.08 -0.43
CA PHE A 36 3.74 0.96 -1.32
C PHE A 36 4.28 2.32 -0.88
N GLU A 37 4.63 3.15 -1.85
CA GLU A 37 4.98 4.55 -1.65
C GLU A 37 4.01 5.44 -2.43
N CYS A 38 3.57 6.55 -1.86
CA CYS A 38 2.79 7.53 -2.59
C CYS A 38 3.73 8.43 -3.39
N PRO A 39 3.67 8.45 -4.72
CA PRO A 39 4.51 9.35 -5.52
C PRO A 39 4.18 10.84 -5.29
N SER A 40 2.99 11.13 -4.73
CA SER A 40 2.52 12.50 -4.52
C SER A 40 3.06 13.14 -3.25
N CYS A 41 3.29 12.36 -2.18
CA CYS A 41 3.80 12.88 -0.89
C CYS A 41 5.02 12.13 -0.34
N GLY A 42 5.42 11.02 -0.96
CA GLY A 42 6.53 10.17 -0.52
C GLY A 42 6.22 9.29 0.69
N TYR A 43 4.96 9.18 1.12
CA TYR A 43 4.61 8.35 2.27
C TYR A 43 4.64 6.87 1.92
N GLU A 44 5.27 6.05 2.77
CA GLU A 44 5.40 4.61 2.58
C GLU A 44 4.46 3.84 3.55
N TRP A 45 3.74 2.84 3.04
CA TRP A 45 2.89 1.96 3.85
C TRP A 45 2.89 0.51 3.37
N ARG A 46 2.44 -0.38 4.26
CA ARG A 46 2.33 -1.82 4.00
C ARG A 46 0.87 -2.27 3.90
N GLU A 47 0.58 -3.20 3.00
CA GLU A 47 -0.68 -3.97 2.96
C GLU A 47 -0.45 -5.42 3.41
#